data_AF-A0A7X7QHA0-F1
#
_entry.id   AF-A0A7X7QHA0-F1
#
_cell.length_a   1.000
_cell.length_b   1.000
_cell.length_c   1.000
_cell.angle_alpha   90.00
_cell.angle_beta   90.00
_cell.angle_gamma   90.00
#
_symmetry.space_group_name_H-M   'P 1'
#
loop_
_entity.id
_entity.type
_entity.pdbx_description
1 polymer ?
#
loop_
_entity_poly.entity_id
_entity_poly.type
_entity_poly.pdbx_seq_one_letter_code
_entity_poly.pdbx_strand_id
1 'polypeptide(L)'
;MELSPSIYEHAAAVIGRTPWEVSRDEGLLFESHAAALLHLIEGQVSFAEEIKRRGLDVAFFESAACPPLLSPAMFHSVELPALSAAMARMGAVLGRPIPCIIGGNTAPILDAILETGTGYVAAPHETDQTAFMEKIRDRTDVRVRINMDVEVISRGSWERIRAEADRVVRLAEGRENVCLGTGALPYETVPENVLRLREYVEAI
;
A
#
# COMPACT_ATOMS: atom_id res chain seq x y z
N MET A 1 19.05 -3.76 31.12
CA MET A 1 17.66 -3.28 31.09
C MET A 1 17.01 -3.96 29.91
N GLU A 2 16.24 -5.03 30.14
CA GLU A 2 15.37 -5.60 29.10
C GLU A 2 14.17 -4.67 28.97
N LEU A 3 14.36 -3.58 28.22
CA LEU A 3 13.27 -2.71 27.81
C LEU A 3 12.67 -3.35 26.56
N SER A 4 11.40 -3.75 26.61
CA SER A 4 10.61 -4.01 25.40
C SER A 4 9.76 -2.77 25.17
N PRO A 5 10.29 -1.72 24.51
CA PRO A 5 9.56 -0.47 24.36
C PRO A 5 8.28 -0.75 23.57
N SER A 6 7.15 -0.44 24.17
CA SER A 6 5.90 -0.27 23.45
C SER A 6 6.01 0.90 22.44
N ILE A 7 5.07 0.98 21.49
CA ILE A 7 5.10 1.99 20.42
C ILE A 7 5.21 3.42 20.99
N TYR A 8 4.46 3.73 22.06
CA TYR A 8 4.47 5.07 22.67
C TYR A 8 5.74 5.36 23.49
N GLU A 9 6.36 4.33 24.09
CA GLU A 9 7.67 4.46 24.75
C GLU A 9 8.78 4.71 23.74
N HIS A 10 8.77 3.98 22.62
CA HIS A 10 9.70 4.20 21.51
C HIS A 10 9.54 5.62 20.94
N ALA A 11 8.31 6.02 20.61
CA ALA A 11 8.04 7.34 20.04
C ALA A 11 8.50 8.48 20.96
N ALA A 12 8.15 8.43 22.24
CA ALA A 12 8.58 9.44 23.21
C ALA A 12 10.11 9.47 23.36
N ALA A 13 10.76 8.30 23.41
CA ALA A 13 12.21 8.20 23.56
C ALA A 13 12.97 8.81 22.36
N VAL A 14 12.46 8.67 21.14
CA VAL A 14 13.08 9.23 19.92
C VAL A 14 13.21 10.75 19.99
N ILE A 15 12.29 11.44 20.67
CA ILE A 15 12.33 12.91 20.85
C ILE A 15 12.87 13.33 22.23
N GLY A 16 13.44 12.40 23.01
CA GLY A 16 13.98 12.68 24.33
C GLY A 16 12.93 13.15 25.33
N ARG A 17 11.73 12.54 25.28
CA ARG A 17 10.63 12.78 26.22
C ARG A 17 10.18 11.47 26.87
N THR A 18 9.43 11.61 27.94
CA THR A 18 8.73 10.49 28.58
C THR A 18 7.34 10.30 27.97
N PRO A 19 6.78 9.08 27.99
CA PRO A 19 5.40 8.85 27.57
C PRO A 19 4.39 9.75 28.31
N TRP A 20 4.67 10.08 29.57
CA TRP A 20 3.82 10.94 30.40
C TRP A 20 3.76 12.38 29.89
N GLU A 21 4.88 12.93 29.42
CA GLU A 21 4.91 14.28 28.83
C GLU A 21 4.19 14.27 27.48
N VAL A 22 4.50 13.30 26.63
CA VAL A 22 3.91 13.16 25.30
C VAL A 22 2.39 12.95 25.36
N SER A 23 1.89 12.13 26.28
CA SER A 23 0.46 11.83 26.37
C SER A 23 -0.41 13.02 26.83
N ARG A 24 0.20 14.14 27.20
CA ARG A 24 -0.49 15.33 27.73
C ARG A 24 -0.45 16.53 26.78
N ASP A 25 0.21 16.39 25.63
CA ASP A 25 0.38 17.45 24.64
C ASP A 25 0.19 16.89 23.24
N GLU A 26 -0.78 17.41 22.49
CA GLU A 26 -1.11 16.93 21.15
C GLU A 26 0.04 17.13 20.15
N GLY A 27 0.81 18.21 20.30
CA GLY A 27 1.95 18.53 19.45
C GLY A 27 3.09 17.54 19.69
N LEU A 28 3.39 17.24 20.96
CA LEU A 28 4.37 16.20 21.30
C LEU A 28 3.91 14.81 20.85
N LEU A 29 2.60 14.52 20.92
CA LEU A 29 2.06 13.26 20.41
C LEU A 29 2.29 13.12 18.91
N PHE A 30 2.02 14.16 18.14
CA PHE A 30 2.30 14.19 16.71
C PHE A 30 3.79 14.07 16.40
N GLU A 31 4.62 14.93 17.00
CA GLU A 31 6.07 15.00 16.77
C GLU A 31 6.75 13.66 17.07
N SER A 32 6.41 13.06 18.21
CA SER A 32 7.00 11.80 18.65
C SER A 32 6.69 10.65 17.69
N HIS A 33 5.45 10.53 17.19
CA HIS A 33 5.09 9.47 16.25
C HIS A 33 5.66 9.70 14.86
N ALA A 34 5.67 10.94 14.36
CA ALA A 34 6.30 11.28 13.08
C ALA A 34 7.82 10.97 13.11
N ALA A 35 8.49 11.33 14.21
CA ALA A 35 9.90 11.00 14.40
C ALA A 35 10.13 9.48 14.54
N ALA A 36 9.23 8.77 15.21
CA ALA A 36 9.28 7.31 15.34
C ALA A 36 9.19 6.62 13.98
N LEU A 37 8.26 7.03 13.11
CA LEU A 37 8.12 6.46 11.76
C LEU A 37 9.42 6.64 10.96
N LEU A 38 10.00 7.84 10.98
CA LEU A 38 11.29 8.10 10.33
C LEU A 38 12.42 7.25 10.92
N HIS A 39 12.45 7.09 12.24
CA HIS A 39 13.45 6.28 12.93
C HIS A 39 13.37 4.80 12.53
N LEU A 40 12.17 4.26 12.33
CA LEU A 40 11.97 2.85 11.95
C LEU A 40 12.48 2.52 10.54
N ILE A 41 12.65 3.51 9.67
CA ILE A 41 13.11 3.32 8.28
C ILE A 41 14.50 2.65 8.25
N GLU A 42 15.40 2.94 9.19
CA GLU A 42 16.72 2.31 9.25
C GLU A 42 16.63 0.77 9.27
N GLY A 43 15.71 0.25 10.09
CA GLY A 43 15.47 -1.19 10.18
C GLY A 43 14.88 -1.75 8.89
N GLN A 44 13.94 -1.04 8.28
CA GLN A 44 13.32 -1.48 7.03
C GLN A 44 14.31 -1.47 5.85
N VAL A 45 15.21 -0.49 5.78
CA VAL A 45 16.27 -0.41 4.77
C VAL A 45 17.27 -1.55 4.95
N SER A 46 17.70 -1.81 6.18
CA SER A 46 18.56 -2.96 6.50
C SER A 46 17.92 -4.29 6.08
N PHE A 47 16.60 -4.42 6.24
CA PHE A 47 15.87 -5.59 5.78
C PHE A 47 15.84 -5.69 4.25
N ALA A 48 15.61 -4.58 3.55
CA ALA A 48 15.66 -4.52 2.08
C ALA A 48 17.04 -4.89 1.52
N GLU A 49 18.13 -4.48 2.18
CA GLU A 49 19.50 -4.86 1.82
C GLU A 49 19.69 -6.38 1.89
N GLU A 50 19.23 -7.02 2.97
CA GLU A 50 19.30 -8.48 3.10
C GLU A 50 18.46 -9.20 2.05
N ILE A 51 17.25 -8.71 1.75
CA ILE A 51 16.40 -9.25 0.67
C ILE A 51 17.16 -9.17 -0.66
N LYS A 52 17.73 -8.01 -0.99
CA LYS A 52 18.54 -7.83 -2.21
C LYS A 52 19.72 -8.79 -2.26
N ARG A 53 20.43 -8.96 -1.15
CA ARG A 53 21.60 -9.86 -1.05
C ARG A 53 21.24 -11.31 -1.37
N ARG A 54 19.98 -11.71 -1.16
CA ARG A 54 19.45 -13.02 -1.53
C ARG A 54 18.95 -13.11 -2.97
N GLY A 55 19.07 -12.04 -3.76
CA GLY A 55 18.59 -11.97 -5.14
C GLY A 55 17.06 -11.82 -5.25
N LEU A 56 16.41 -11.36 -4.19
CA LEU A 56 14.96 -11.13 -4.14
C LEU A 56 14.64 -9.64 -4.33
N ASP A 57 13.36 -9.35 -4.51
CA ASP A 57 12.82 -8.00 -4.70
C ASP A 57 11.93 -7.59 -3.52
N VAL A 58 11.68 -6.28 -3.40
CA VAL A 58 10.84 -5.69 -2.35
C VAL A 58 9.63 -5.00 -2.98
N ALA A 59 8.46 -5.25 -2.40
CA ALA A 59 7.28 -4.43 -2.55
C ALA A 59 6.88 -3.89 -1.17
N PHE A 60 6.58 -2.60 -1.09
CA PHE A 60 6.20 -1.95 0.16
C PHE A 60 4.68 -1.97 0.33
N PHE A 61 4.21 -2.43 1.49
CA PHE A 61 2.79 -2.50 1.83
C PHE A 61 2.52 -1.61 3.04
N GLU A 62 1.55 -0.70 2.92
CA GLU A 62 1.22 0.27 3.96
C GLU A 62 -0.30 0.41 4.14
N SER A 63 -0.97 -0.71 4.39
CA SER A 63 -2.44 -0.75 4.48
C SER A 63 -3.02 0.09 5.63
N ALA A 64 -2.24 0.41 6.65
CA ALA A 64 -2.70 1.19 7.80
C ALA A 64 -2.82 2.70 7.49
N ALA A 65 -2.21 3.17 6.40
CA ALA A 65 -2.23 4.58 6.01
C ALA A 65 -3.47 5.00 5.19
N CYS A 66 -4.39 4.08 4.90
CA CYS A 66 -5.49 4.39 3.98
C CYS A 66 -6.63 5.17 4.63
N PRO A 67 -7.30 6.07 3.89
CA PRO A 67 -8.60 6.58 4.27
C PRO A 67 -9.67 5.48 4.36
N PRO A 68 -10.56 5.50 5.37
CA PRO A 68 -10.71 6.54 6.42
C PRO A 68 -9.89 6.29 7.69
N LEU A 69 -9.10 5.22 7.78
CA LEU A 69 -8.28 4.92 8.97
C LEU A 69 -7.31 6.06 9.26
N LEU A 70 -6.69 6.61 8.22
CA LEU A 70 -5.97 7.87 8.24
C LEU A 70 -6.67 8.88 7.34
N SER A 71 -7.01 10.06 7.86
CA SER A 71 -7.56 11.12 7.02
C SER A 71 -6.52 11.56 5.97
N PRO A 72 -6.92 12.06 4.78
CA PRO A 72 -5.95 12.56 3.81
C PRO A 72 -5.01 13.62 4.39
N ALA A 73 -5.50 14.51 5.25
CA ALA A 73 -4.67 15.51 5.93
C ALA A 73 -3.60 14.87 6.82
N MET A 74 -3.96 13.83 7.59
CA MET A 74 -2.99 13.08 8.40
C MET A 74 -2.05 12.22 7.55
N PHE A 75 -2.50 11.70 6.41
CA PHE A 75 -1.62 11.03 5.46
C PHE A 75 -0.51 11.97 5.01
N HIS A 76 -0.86 13.19 4.60
CA HIS A 76 0.13 14.18 4.16
C HIS A 76 1.08 14.63 5.28
N SER A 77 0.58 14.82 6.50
CA SER A 77 1.38 15.40 7.58
C SER A 77 2.19 14.36 8.38
N VAL A 78 1.68 13.14 8.54
CA VAL A 78 2.30 12.08 9.36
C VAL A 78 2.98 11.03 8.50
N GLU A 79 2.25 10.46 7.54
CA GLU A 79 2.69 9.25 6.83
C GLU A 79 3.62 9.56 5.65
N LEU A 80 3.22 10.49 4.78
CA LEU A 80 3.90 10.78 3.52
C LEU A 80 5.40 11.08 3.68
N PRO A 81 5.86 11.83 4.71
CA PRO A 81 7.29 12.05 4.91
C PRO A 81 8.07 10.73 5.13
N ALA A 82 7.55 9.84 5.97
CA ALA A 82 8.18 8.57 6.26
C ALA A 82 8.10 7.61 5.07
N LEU A 83 6.92 7.52 4.43
CA LEU A 83 6.73 6.73 3.21
C LEU A 83 7.70 7.16 2.10
N SER A 84 7.79 8.46 1.82
CA SER A 84 8.69 8.98 0.78
C SER A 84 10.15 8.65 1.08
N ALA A 85 10.58 8.81 2.33
CA ALA A 85 11.94 8.48 2.75
C ALA A 85 12.23 6.97 2.66
N ALA A 86 11.29 6.11 3.08
CA ALA A 86 11.42 4.66 2.99
C ALA A 86 11.52 4.20 1.52
N MET A 87 10.60 4.66 0.68
CA MET A 87 10.56 4.35 -0.75
C MET A 87 11.85 4.78 -1.47
N ALA A 88 12.34 6.00 -1.19
CA ALA A 88 13.57 6.51 -1.79
C ALA A 88 14.80 5.70 -1.35
N ARG A 89 14.94 5.40 -0.06
CA ARG A 89 16.11 4.68 0.48
C ARG A 89 16.13 3.22 0.06
N MET A 90 15.00 2.52 0.12
CA MET A 90 14.88 1.15 -0.39
C MET A 90 15.06 1.11 -1.90
N GLY A 91 14.55 2.10 -2.62
CA GLY A 91 14.76 2.22 -4.07
C GLY A 91 16.24 2.40 -4.42
N ALA A 92 16.99 3.18 -3.63
CA ALA A 92 18.44 3.30 -3.77
C ALA A 92 19.16 1.97 -3.49
N VAL A 93 18.74 1.23 -2.46
CA VAL A 93 19.24 -0.12 -2.20
C VAL A 93 19.02 -1.02 -3.40
N LEU A 94 17.80 -1.07 -3.96
CA LEU A 94 17.46 -1.93 -5.10
C LEU A 94 17.92 -1.41 -6.46
N GLY A 95 18.32 -0.15 -6.56
CA GLY A 95 18.73 0.51 -7.80
C GLY A 95 17.58 0.90 -8.72
N ARG A 96 16.34 0.94 -8.20
CA ARG A 96 15.12 1.29 -8.94
C ARG A 96 13.96 1.62 -7.99
N PRO A 97 12.92 2.32 -8.45
CA PRO A 97 11.68 2.47 -7.68
C PRO A 97 11.07 1.12 -7.29
N ILE A 98 10.52 1.06 -6.08
CA ILE A 98 9.84 -0.12 -5.56
C ILE A 98 8.32 0.04 -5.68
N PRO A 99 7.54 -1.06 -5.75
CA PRO A 99 6.09 -0.97 -5.66
C PRO A 99 5.59 -0.43 -4.33
N CYS A 100 4.56 0.43 -4.37
CA CYS A 100 3.83 0.91 -3.21
C CYS A 100 2.40 0.38 -3.26
N ILE A 101 1.99 -0.39 -2.24
CA ILE A 101 0.67 -1.00 -2.18
C ILE A 101 -0.02 -0.56 -0.89
N ILE A 102 -1.10 0.21 -1.05
CA ILE A 102 -1.96 0.67 0.04
C ILE A 102 -3.37 0.13 -0.26
N GLY A 103 -3.97 -0.58 0.72
CA GLY A 103 -5.35 -1.05 0.64
C GLY A 103 -6.37 0.06 0.93
N GLY A 104 -7.68 -0.22 0.84
CA GLY A 104 -8.72 0.76 1.20
C GLY A 104 -8.96 1.86 0.14
N ASN A 105 -9.53 3.00 0.55
CA ASN A 105 -9.88 4.07 -0.39
C ASN A 105 -8.70 5.01 -0.66
N THR A 106 -7.92 4.72 -1.71
CA THR A 106 -6.68 5.44 -2.02
C THR A 106 -6.83 6.57 -3.05
N ALA A 107 -7.97 6.72 -3.71
CA ALA A 107 -8.19 7.82 -4.67
C ALA A 107 -7.89 9.23 -4.09
N PRO A 108 -8.26 9.56 -2.83
CA PRO A 108 -7.97 10.87 -2.25
C PRO A 108 -6.47 11.16 -2.06
N ILE A 109 -5.64 10.12 -1.95
CA ILE A 109 -4.19 10.23 -1.67
C ILE A 109 -3.32 9.76 -2.83
N LEU A 110 -3.90 9.48 -4.00
CA LEU A 110 -3.18 8.90 -5.13
C LEU A 110 -1.99 9.74 -5.59
N ASP A 111 -2.16 11.07 -5.70
CA ASP A 111 -1.07 11.95 -6.14
C ASP A 111 0.11 11.91 -5.17
N ALA A 112 -0.19 11.90 -3.87
CA ALA A 112 0.82 11.79 -2.81
C ALA A 112 1.58 10.46 -2.87
N ILE A 113 0.89 9.35 -3.17
CA ILE A 113 1.53 8.05 -3.39
C ILE A 113 2.45 8.13 -4.62
N LEU A 114 2.02 8.76 -5.70
CA LEU A 114 2.81 8.91 -6.93
C LEU A 114 4.03 9.81 -6.75
N GLU A 115 3.97 10.82 -5.88
CA GLU A 115 5.09 11.71 -5.52
C GLU A 115 6.25 10.96 -4.86
N THR A 116 6.01 9.77 -4.28
CA THR A 116 7.07 8.90 -3.74
C THR A 116 8.01 8.35 -4.83
N GLY A 117 7.62 8.48 -6.10
CA GLY A 117 8.35 7.95 -7.25
C GLY A 117 8.08 6.48 -7.54
N THR A 118 7.10 5.86 -6.88
CA THR A 118 6.71 4.47 -7.15
C THR A 118 6.36 4.25 -8.63
N GLY A 119 6.84 3.13 -9.19
CA GLY A 119 6.45 2.66 -10.53
C GLY A 119 5.24 1.72 -10.51
N TYR A 120 4.59 1.54 -9.36
CA TYR A 120 3.47 0.62 -9.21
C TYR A 120 2.52 1.06 -8.10
N VAL A 121 1.22 0.98 -8.38
CA VAL A 121 0.15 1.21 -7.40
C VAL A 121 -0.95 0.15 -7.53
N ALA A 122 -1.68 -0.08 -6.44
CA ALA A 122 -2.94 -0.81 -6.50
C ALA A 122 -4.11 0.19 -6.58
N ALA A 123 -5.14 -0.15 -7.35
CA ALA A 123 -6.48 0.44 -7.31
C ALA A 123 -7.37 -0.52 -6.53
N PRO A 124 -7.51 -0.38 -5.19
CA PRO A 124 -8.29 -1.29 -4.37
C PRO A 124 -9.77 -1.27 -4.76
N HIS A 125 -10.50 -2.34 -4.44
CA HIS A 125 -11.93 -2.42 -4.75
C HIS A 125 -12.75 -1.38 -3.97
N GLU A 126 -12.27 -1.02 -2.77
CA GLU A 126 -12.89 -0.07 -1.85
C GLU A 126 -12.83 1.39 -2.35
N THR A 127 -12.05 1.66 -3.38
CA THR A 127 -11.95 2.96 -4.03
C THR A 127 -12.97 3.08 -5.16
N ASP A 128 -13.40 4.29 -5.51
CA ASP A 128 -14.00 4.53 -6.83
C ASP A 128 -12.95 4.28 -7.92
N GLN A 129 -12.89 3.04 -8.41
CA GLN A 129 -11.89 2.60 -9.37
C GLN A 129 -12.01 3.33 -10.71
N THR A 130 -13.20 3.78 -11.10
CA THR A 130 -13.37 4.58 -12.33
C THR A 130 -12.67 5.92 -12.16
N ALA A 131 -12.93 6.62 -11.06
CA ALA A 131 -12.26 7.89 -10.76
C ALA A 131 -10.74 7.72 -10.58
N PHE A 132 -10.30 6.62 -9.94
CA PHE A 132 -8.88 6.29 -9.78
C PHE A 132 -8.20 6.10 -11.14
N MET A 133 -8.79 5.28 -12.02
CA MET A 133 -8.23 4.98 -13.34
C MET A 133 -8.21 6.21 -14.24
N GLU A 134 -9.22 7.08 -14.15
CA GLU A 134 -9.22 8.38 -14.84
C GLU A 134 -8.07 9.27 -14.34
N LYS A 135 -7.90 9.36 -13.02
CA LYS A 135 -6.88 10.22 -12.40
C LYS A 135 -5.45 9.82 -12.75
N ILE A 136 -5.19 8.53 -12.97
CA ILE A 136 -3.85 8.00 -13.33
C ILE A 136 -3.68 7.74 -14.84
N ARG A 137 -4.66 8.12 -15.67
CA ARG A 137 -4.70 7.85 -17.11
C ARG A 137 -3.38 8.22 -17.81
N ASP A 138 -2.85 9.40 -17.52
CA ASP A 138 -1.65 9.94 -18.18
C ASP A 138 -0.31 9.41 -17.61
N ARG A 139 -0.33 8.74 -16.45
CA ARG A 139 0.87 8.16 -15.82
C ARG A 139 1.16 6.75 -16.33
N THR A 140 1.38 6.61 -17.62
CA THR A 140 1.60 5.31 -18.28
C THR A 140 2.88 4.58 -17.83
N ASP A 141 3.81 5.33 -17.22
CA ASP A 141 5.02 4.85 -16.58
C ASP A 141 4.76 4.00 -15.32
N VAL A 142 3.59 4.15 -14.70
CA VAL A 142 3.21 3.45 -13.46
C VAL A 142 2.34 2.24 -13.77
N ARG A 143 2.71 1.05 -13.30
CA ARG A 143 1.85 -0.12 -13.42
C ARG A 143 0.69 -0.05 -12.42
N VAL A 144 -0.54 -0.25 -12.88
CA VAL A 144 -1.72 -0.24 -12.00
C VAL A 144 -2.26 -1.65 -11.83
N ARG A 145 -2.34 -2.14 -10.58
CA ARG A 145 -3.07 -3.36 -10.25
C ARG A 145 -4.51 -3.04 -9.88
N ILE A 146 -5.46 -3.41 -10.72
CA ILE A 146 -6.88 -3.21 -10.41
C ILE A 146 -7.37 -4.42 -9.61
N ASN A 147 -7.75 -4.20 -8.36
CA ASN A 147 -8.19 -5.28 -7.48
C ASN A 147 -9.69 -5.54 -7.64
N MET A 148 -10.04 -6.80 -7.87
CA MET A 148 -11.41 -7.28 -7.74
C MET A 148 -11.82 -7.41 -6.26
N ASP A 149 -13.13 -7.40 -6.01
CA ASP A 149 -13.70 -7.65 -4.68
C ASP A 149 -13.34 -9.05 -4.16
N VAL A 150 -12.67 -9.13 -3.01
CA VAL A 150 -12.29 -10.38 -2.36
C VAL A 150 -13.51 -11.21 -1.92
N GLU A 151 -14.64 -10.57 -1.59
CA GLU A 151 -15.88 -11.29 -1.23
C GLU A 151 -16.49 -11.98 -2.44
N VAL A 152 -16.41 -11.37 -3.62
CA VAL A 152 -16.85 -11.99 -4.88
C VAL A 152 -15.98 -13.20 -5.21
N ILE A 153 -14.66 -13.09 -5.09
CA ILE A 153 -13.76 -14.20 -5.42
C ILE A 153 -13.87 -15.34 -4.40
N SER A 154 -14.01 -15.01 -3.11
CA SER A 154 -14.06 -16.01 -2.04
C SER A 154 -15.37 -16.79 -1.99
N ARG A 155 -16.52 -16.12 -2.19
CA ARG A 155 -17.86 -16.69 -1.92
C ARG A 155 -18.83 -16.57 -3.09
N GLY A 156 -18.47 -15.90 -4.16
CA GLY A 156 -19.34 -15.69 -5.32
C GLY A 156 -19.57 -16.96 -6.13
N SER A 157 -20.69 -17.01 -6.85
CA SER A 157 -20.86 -17.99 -7.93
C SER A 157 -19.92 -17.65 -9.09
N TRP A 158 -19.69 -18.62 -9.98
CA TRP A 158 -18.85 -18.37 -11.15
C TRP A 158 -19.36 -17.21 -12.01
N GLU A 159 -20.67 -17.08 -12.17
CA GLU A 159 -21.28 -16.00 -12.95
C GLU A 159 -20.94 -14.63 -12.36
N ARG A 160 -20.91 -14.51 -11.03
CA ARG A 160 -20.52 -13.27 -10.33
C ARG A 160 -19.03 -12.98 -10.47
N ILE A 161 -18.19 -14.00 -10.31
CA ILE A 161 -16.73 -13.88 -10.50
C ILE A 161 -16.41 -13.43 -11.91
N ARG A 162 -17.03 -14.05 -12.92
CA ARG A 162 -16.86 -13.66 -14.32
C ARG A 162 -17.31 -12.23 -14.57
N ALA A 163 -18.49 -11.83 -14.05
CA ALA A 163 -18.98 -10.46 -14.22
C ALA A 163 -18.06 -9.41 -13.58
N GLU A 164 -17.45 -9.73 -12.43
CA GLU A 164 -16.47 -8.86 -11.77
C GLU A 164 -15.16 -8.78 -12.57
N ALA A 165 -14.69 -9.90 -13.12
CA ALA A 165 -13.55 -9.92 -14.04
C ALA A 165 -13.83 -9.04 -15.26
N ASP A 166 -14.98 -9.21 -15.92
CA ASP A 166 -15.38 -8.40 -17.07
C ASP A 166 -15.45 -6.90 -16.74
N ARG A 167 -15.92 -6.54 -15.54
CA ARG A 167 -15.95 -5.15 -15.06
C ARG A 167 -14.54 -4.58 -14.94
N VAL A 168 -13.62 -5.32 -14.34
CA VAL A 168 -12.23 -4.88 -14.16
C VAL A 168 -11.46 -4.82 -15.48
N VAL A 169 -11.71 -5.75 -16.40
CA VAL A 169 -11.15 -5.71 -17.77
C VAL A 169 -11.60 -4.44 -18.49
N ARG A 170 -12.89 -4.07 -18.39
CA ARG A 170 -13.39 -2.81 -18.95
C ARG A 170 -12.71 -1.57 -18.35
N LEU A 171 -12.40 -1.59 -17.04
CA LEU A 171 -11.65 -0.49 -16.40
C LEU A 171 -10.21 -0.37 -16.90
N ALA A 172 -9.63 -1.46 -17.38
CA ALA A 172 -8.29 -1.50 -17.94
C ALA A 172 -8.24 -1.06 -19.42
N GLU A 173 -9.38 -0.95 -20.11
CA GLU A 173 -9.43 -0.60 -21.54
C GLU A 173 -8.68 0.70 -21.84
N GLY A 174 -7.84 0.66 -22.88
CA GLY A 174 -7.02 1.81 -23.29
C GLY A 174 -5.75 2.03 -22.46
N ARG A 175 -5.41 1.13 -21.53
CA ARG A 175 -4.16 1.18 -20.77
C ARG A 175 -3.42 -0.16 -20.82
N GLU A 176 -2.18 -0.14 -21.33
CA GLU A 176 -1.36 -1.35 -21.45
C GLU A 176 -0.67 -1.76 -20.14
N ASN A 177 -0.18 -0.79 -19.36
CA ASN A 177 0.60 -1.05 -18.15
C ASN A 177 -0.31 -1.30 -16.93
N VAL A 178 -1.04 -2.40 -16.98
CA VAL A 178 -2.00 -2.83 -15.97
C VAL A 178 -1.81 -4.30 -15.62
N CYS A 179 -2.23 -4.68 -14.42
CA CYS A 179 -2.51 -6.07 -14.13
C CYS A 179 -3.81 -6.21 -13.33
N LEU A 180 -4.46 -7.34 -13.49
CA LEU A 180 -5.63 -7.68 -12.70
C LEU A 180 -5.16 -8.39 -11.44
N GLY A 181 -5.79 -8.06 -10.32
CA GLY A 181 -5.45 -8.65 -9.04
C GLY A 181 -6.64 -8.77 -8.13
N THR A 182 -6.34 -9.19 -6.91
CA THR A 182 -7.28 -9.20 -5.79
C THR A 182 -6.65 -8.44 -4.63
N GLY A 183 -7.46 -8.16 -3.60
CA GLY A 183 -6.92 -7.96 -2.25
C GLY A 183 -6.31 -9.25 -1.69
N ALA A 184 -6.02 -9.24 -0.39
CA ALA A 184 -5.66 -10.46 0.33
C ALA A 184 -6.88 -11.39 0.41
N LEU A 185 -6.80 -12.55 -0.23
CA LEU A 185 -7.89 -13.54 -0.22
C LEU A 185 -7.92 -14.25 1.15
N PRO A 186 -9.11 -14.42 1.76
CA PRO A 186 -9.27 -15.24 2.96
C PRO A 186 -8.87 -16.70 2.72
N TYR A 187 -8.41 -17.39 3.76
CA TYR A 187 -8.05 -18.81 3.70
C TYR A 187 -9.22 -19.71 3.28
N GLU A 188 -10.44 -19.26 3.53
CA GLU A 188 -11.68 -19.95 3.19
C GLU A 188 -12.03 -19.82 1.70
N THR A 189 -11.26 -19.07 0.91
CA THR A 189 -11.46 -18.93 -0.53
C THR A 189 -11.28 -20.27 -1.22
N VAL A 190 -12.30 -20.70 -1.96
CA VAL A 190 -12.26 -21.92 -2.77
C VAL A 190 -11.17 -21.77 -3.85
N PRO A 191 -10.11 -22.60 -3.85
CA PRO A 191 -8.99 -22.45 -4.79
C PRO A 191 -9.40 -22.51 -6.27
N GLU A 192 -10.41 -23.31 -6.58
CA GLU A 192 -10.95 -23.46 -7.93
C GLU A 192 -11.52 -22.14 -8.49
N ASN A 193 -12.05 -21.26 -7.63
CA ASN A 193 -12.50 -19.93 -8.06
C ASN A 193 -11.32 -19.09 -8.58
N VAL A 194 -10.18 -19.14 -7.89
CA VAL A 194 -8.97 -18.39 -8.25
C VAL A 194 -8.36 -18.93 -9.55
N LEU A 195 -8.25 -20.26 -9.65
CA LEU A 195 -7.70 -20.91 -10.84
C LEU A 195 -8.56 -20.63 -12.07
N ARG A 196 -9.88 -20.78 -11.94
CA ARG A 196 -10.83 -20.53 -13.03
C ARG A 196 -10.88 -19.06 -13.44
N LEU A 197 -10.77 -18.14 -12.48
CA LEU A 197 -10.65 -16.70 -12.75
C LEU A 197 -9.39 -16.40 -13.57
N ARG A 198 -8.24 -16.96 -13.16
CA ARG A 198 -6.98 -16.78 -13.89
C ARG A 198 -7.11 -17.28 -15.34
N GLU A 199 -7.59 -18.51 -15.52
CA GLU A 199 -7.79 -19.08 -16.86
C GLU A 199 -8.74 -18.26 -17.73
N TYR A 200 -9.79 -17.71 -17.15
CA TYR A 200 -10.72 -16.84 -17.85
C TYR A 200 -10.08 -15.52 -18.30
N VAL A 201 -9.33 -14.85 -17.41
CA VAL A 201 -8.67 -13.57 -17.68
C VAL A 201 -7.50 -13.75 -18.67
N GLU A 202 -6.80 -14.88 -18.64
CA GLU A 202 -5.72 -15.18 -19.61
C GLU A 202 -6.24 -15.46 -21.03
N ALA A 203 -7.53 -15.77 -21.19
CA ALA A 203 -8.14 -16.13 -22.46
C ALA A 203 -8.79 -14.94 -23.21
N ILE A 204 -8.82 -13.75 -22.61
CA ILE A 204 -9.42 -12.52 -23.14
C ILE A 204 -8.37 -11.46 -23.40
#